data_AF-A0A2V6ZVF9-F1
#
_entry.id   AF-A0A2V6ZVF9-F1
#
_cell.length_a   1.000
_cell.length_b   1.000
_cell.length_c   1.000
_cell.angle_alpha   90.00
_cell.angle_beta   90.00
_cell.angle_gamma   90.00
#
_symmetry.space_group_name_H-M   'P 1'
#
loop_
_entity.id
_entity.type
_entity.pdbx_description
1 polymer ?
#
loop_
_entity_poly.entity_id
_entity_poly.type
_entity_poly.pdbx_seq_one_letter_code
_entity_poly.pdbx_strand_id
1 'polypeptide(L)'
;MLKRIGLTALAIAVAVLTLGCVRGLVSPTAPVGDQIYMAKPVSVPAGLSSSEVTVLWRDIGIYRARGPLRMAGPTYEMTSYETKAECEAAQQAAMAKDALSRVGPTTERLSDGIKTWDSDLQHYTTFRYLCGLAGARPAPFR
;
A
#
# COMPACT_ATOMS: atom_id res chain seq x y z
N MET A 1 22.94 -3.63 58.61
CA MET A 1 23.19 -2.28 59.18
C MET A 1 22.53 -1.25 58.28
N LEU A 2 21.54 -0.55 58.82
CA LEU A 2 20.67 0.42 58.16
C LEU A 2 21.17 1.84 58.51
N LYS A 3 21.42 2.71 57.52
CA LYS A 3 21.55 4.18 57.68
C LYS A 3 21.05 4.88 56.41
N ARG A 4 19.85 5.49 56.46
CA ARG A 4 19.52 6.94 56.65
C ARG A 4 19.60 7.75 55.34
N ILE A 5 18.47 8.11 54.71
CA ILE A 5 17.57 9.29 54.94
C ILE A 5 18.13 10.60 54.34
N GLY A 6 17.29 11.27 53.55
CA GLY A 6 17.31 12.74 53.38
C GLY A 6 16.90 13.18 51.97
N LEU A 7 15.60 13.29 51.66
CA LEU A 7 14.79 14.52 51.61
C LEU A 7 15.16 15.54 50.51
N THR A 8 14.28 15.63 49.51
CA THR A 8 13.63 16.84 48.95
C THR A 8 14.40 18.16 48.87
N ALA A 9 14.49 18.70 47.66
CA ALA A 9 14.34 20.15 47.44
C ALA A 9 13.55 20.39 46.13
N LEU A 10 12.34 20.90 46.32
CA LEU A 10 11.43 21.45 45.33
C LEU A 10 11.83 22.92 45.14
N ALA A 11 11.97 23.41 43.90
CA ALA A 11 11.92 24.86 43.65
C ALA A 11 11.40 25.15 42.23
N ILE A 12 10.21 25.73 42.24
CA ILE A 12 9.43 26.25 41.13
C ILE A 12 10.02 27.61 40.71
N ALA A 13 10.11 27.87 39.41
CA ALA A 13 10.15 29.23 38.89
C ALA A 13 9.24 29.31 37.64
N VAL A 14 8.03 29.81 37.87
CA VAL A 14 7.07 30.29 36.87
C VAL A 14 6.96 31.79 37.08
N ALA A 15 7.13 32.57 36.01
CA ALA A 15 6.43 33.83 35.67
C ALA A 15 7.28 34.62 34.65
N VAL A 16 6.91 34.80 33.37
CA VAL A 16 5.74 35.48 32.75
C VAL A 16 6.10 36.90 32.29
N LEU A 17 5.57 37.26 31.10
CA LEU A 17 5.46 38.58 30.42
C LEU A 17 6.44 38.75 29.24
N THR A 18 6.02 39.09 28.01
CA THR A 18 4.86 39.89 27.57
C THR A 18 4.48 39.65 26.09
N LEU A 19 3.17 39.54 25.88
CA LEU A 19 2.35 40.20 24.86
C LEU A 19 2.75 40.17 23.38
N GLY A 20 2.05 39.31 22.65
CA GLY A 20 1.54 39.60 21.30
C GLY A 20 0.09 39.11 21.19
N CYS A 21 -0.88 39.96 21.57
CA CYS A 21 -2.30 39.76 21.24
C CYS A 21 -2.44 39.88 19.70
N VAL A 22 -3.30 39.14 18.99
CA VAL A 22 -4.77 39.25 19.03
C VAL A 22 -5.41 38.02 18.33
N ARG A 23 -6.29 37.36 19.10
CA ARG A 23 -7.60 36.74 18.76
C ARG A 23 -7.75 35.84 17.51
N GLY A 24 -7.97 34.57 17.81
CA GLY A 24 -8.84 33.66 17.06
C GLY A 24 -9.22 32.46 17.94
N LEU A 25 -10.33 32.56 18.66
CA LEU A 25 -10.98 31.43 19.35
C LEU A 25 -11.47 30.41 18.30
N VAL A 26 -11.30 29.11 18.61
CA VAL A 26 -12.22 27.96 18.40
C VAL A 26 -11.38 26.67 18.29
N SER A 27 -11.42 25.84 19.33
CA SER A 27 -11.25 24.39 19.22
C SER A 27 -12.48 23.82 18.51
N PRO A 28 -12.40 22.78 17.65
CA PRO A 28 -12.09 21.43 18.14
C PRO A 28 -11.35 20.50 17.15
N THR A 29 -10.88 19.39 17.70
CA THR A 29 -10.60 18.09 17.07
C THR A 29 -11.21 17.94 15.67
N ALA A 30 -10.37 17.91 14.64
CA ALA A 30 -10.78 17.40 13.33
C ALA A 30 -10.55 15.87 13.32
N PRO A 31 -11.54 15.07 12.89
CA PRO A 31 -11.38 13.64 12.74
C PRO A 31 -10.39 13.39 11.59
N VAL A 32 -9.61 12.31 11.72
CA VAL A 32 -8.93 11.67 10.58
C VAL A 32 -10.03 11.31 9.58
N GLY A 33 -10.28 12.21 8.64
CA GLY A 33 -11.16 11.95 7.52
C GLY A 33 -10.51 10.88 6.67
N ASP A 34 -11.25 9.80 6.44
CA ASP A 34 -10.98 8.84 5.37
C ASP A 34 -10.62 9.61 4.09
N GLN A 35 -9.32 9.69 3.79
CA GLN A 35 -8.89 10.02 2.44
C GLN A 35 -9.19 8.80 1.57
N ILE A 36 -10.45 8.68 1.19
CA ILE A 36 -10.82 7.96 -0.01
C ILE A 36 -10.13 8.72 -1.14
N TYR A 37 -8.96 8.25 -1.55
CA TYR A 37 -8.37 8.62 -2.82
C TYR A 37 -9.36 8.21 -3.90
N MET A 38 -10.27 9.12 -4.24
CA MET A 38 -11.08 9.03 -5.44
C MET A 38 -10.10 9.09 -6.61
N ALA A 39 -9.76 7.92 -7.14
CA ALA A 39 -9.15 7.82 -8.45
C ALA A 39 -10.01 8.64 -9.41
N LYS A 40 -9.39 9.57 -10.13
CA LYS A 40 -10.07 10.40 -11.13
C LYS A 40 -10.83 9.46 -12.08
N PRO A 41 -12.14 9.65 -12.29
CA PRO A 41 -12.87 8.81 -13.24
C PRO A 41 -12.22 8.97 -14.61
N VAL A 42 -11.77 7.85 -15.17
CA VAL A 42 -11.30 7.80 -16.56
C VAL A 42 -12.52 8.05 -17.43
N SER A 43 -12.54 9.17 -18.13
CA SER A 43 -13.59 9.49 -19.09
C SER A 43 -13.49 8.52 -20.27
N VAL A 44 -14.41 7.57 -20.33
CA VAL A 44 -14.57 6.66 -21.49
C VAL A 44 -15.20 7.47 -22.63
N PRO A 45 -14.60 7.52 -23.83
CA PRO A 45 -15.21 8.17 -24.99
C PRO A 45 -16.58 7.56 -25.28
N ALA A 46 -17.60 8.42 -25.46
CA ALA A 46 -18.94 8.01 -25.84
C ALA A 46 -18.89 7.35 -27.24
N GLY A 47 -18.86 6.01 -27.25
CA GLY A 47 -18.77 5.21 -28.48
C GLY A 47 -18.15 3.84 -28.28
N LEU A 48 -17.33 3.66 -27.24
CA LEU A 48 -16.81 2.35 -26.87
C LEU A 48 -17.73 1.73 -25.82
N SER A 49 -18.36 0.61 -26.16
CA SER A 49 -19.09 -0.17 -25.16
C SER A 49 -18.11 -0.50 -24.04
N SER A 50 -18.49 -0.26 -22.79
CA SER A 50 -17.68 -0.47 -21.58
C SER A 50 -17.11 -1.90 -21.44
N SER A 51 -17.49 -2.82 -22.32
CA SER A 51 -17.09 -4.22 -22.38
C SER A 51 -15.76 -4.51 -23.07
N GLU A 52 -15.13 -3.56 -23.77
CA GLU A 52 -13.91 -3.83 -24.56
C GLU A 52 -12.61 -3.44 -23.83
N VAL A 53 -12.66 -2.47 -22.91
CA VAL A 53 -11.46 -2.02 -22.19
C VAL A 53 -11.02 -3.08 -21.18
N THR A 54 -9.79 -3.58 -21.36
CA THR A 54 -9.15 -4.51 -20.43
C THR A 54 -8.20 -3.75 -19.52
N VAL A 55 -8.12 -4.14 -18.25
CA VAL A 55 -7.25 -3.53 -17.24
C VAL A 55 -6.24 -4.58 -16.78
N LEU A 56 -4.96 -4.20 -16.79
CA LEU A 56 -3.90 -4.90 -16.11
C LEU A 56 -3.87 -4.45 -14.65
N TRP A 57 -4.12 -5.40 -13.78
CA TRP A 57 -4.04 -5.27 -12.33
C TRP A 57 -2.67 -5.76 -11.89
N ARG A 58 -1.94 -4.95 -11.14
CA ARG A 58 -0.67 -5.31 -10.51
C ARG A 58 -0.80 -5.28 -9.00
N ASP A 59 -0.66 -6.44 -8.35
CA ASP A 59 -0.68 -6.57 -6.89
C ASP A 59 0.74 -6.77 -6.35
N ILE A 60 1.10 -6.00 -5.32
CA ILE A 60 2.35 -6.17 -4.58
C ILE A 60 2.03 -6.23 -3.09
N GLY A 61 2.20 -7.41 -2.48
CA GLY A 61 1.86 -7.63 -1.09
C GLY A 61 2.97 -8.33 -0.31
N ILE A 62 3.12 -7.95 0.96
CA ILE A 62 4.00 -8.65 1.91
C ILE A 62 3.12 -9.49 2.83
N TYR A 63 3.48 -10.75 3.03
CA TYR A 63 2.73 -11.73 3.80
C TYR A 63 3.64 -12.41 4.82
N ARG A 64 3.04 -12.89 5.91
CA ARG A 64 3.72 -13.77 6.86
C ARG A 64 3.71 -15.21 6.32
N ALA A 65 4.82 -15.92 6.43
CA ALA A 65 4.93 -17.33 6.03
C ALA A 65 3.89 -18.22 6.75
N ARG A 66 3.65 -17.94 8.04
CA ARG A 66 2.76 -18.70 8.93
C ARG A 66 1.37 -18.07 9.07
N GLY A 67 0.77 -17.60 7.98
CA GLY A 67 -0.62 -17.19 7.99
C GLY A 67 -1.06 -16.44 6.73
N PRO A 68 -2.37 -16.39 6.44
CA PRO A 68 -2.89 -15.76 5.23
C PRO A 68 -2.92 -14.22 5.31
N LEU A 69 -2.36 -13.64 6.38
CA LEU A 69 -2.53 -12.21 6.64
C LEU A 69 -1.50 -11.40 5.82
N ARG A 70 -2.03 -10.57 4.93
CA ARG A 70 -1.29 -9.50 4.29
C ARG A 70 -0.89 -8.45 5.33
N MET A 71 0.39 -8.12 5.35
CA MET A 71 0.97 -7.15 6.28
C MET A 71 1.12 -5.76 5.66
N ALA A 72 1.43 -5.68 4.36
CA ALA A 72 1.69 -4.40 3.68
C ALA A 72 1.58 -4.53 2.14
N GLY A 73 1.69 -3.37 1.48
CA GLY A 73 1.80 -3.24 0.02
C GLY A 73 0.47 -2.95 -0.68
N PRO A 74 0.50 -2.35 -1.89
CA PRO A 74 -0.68 -1.95 -2.63
C PRO A 74 -1.47 -3.16 -3.14
N THR A 75 -2.79 -3.18 -2.90
CA THR A 75 -3.64 -4.27 -3.39
C THR A 75 -3.67 -4.32 -4.92
N TYR A 76 -3.79 -3.17 -5.58
CA TYR A 76 -3.77 -3.09 -7.04
C TYR A 76 -3.32 -1.72 -7.56
N GLU A 77 -2.36 -1.72 -8.49
CA GLU A 77 -2.16 -0.66 -9.47
C GLU A 77 -2.84 -1.06 -10.79
N MET A 78 -3.39 -0.11 -11.54
CA MET A 78 -4.18 -0.39 -12.75
C MET A 78 -3.67 0.37 -13.97
N THR A 79 -3.57 -0.34 -15.09
CA THR A 79 -3.32 0.24 -16.43
C THR A 79 -4.34 -0.31 -17.42
N SER A 80 -5.00 0.56 -18.19
CA SER A 80 -5.99 0.16 -19.19
C SER A 80 -5.37 -0.09 -20.57
N TYR A 81 -5.93 -1.04 -21.30
CA TYR A 81 -5.57 -1.44 -22.66
C TYR A 81 -6.85 -1.56 -23.50
N GLU A 82 -6.72 -1.30 -24.80
CA GLU A 82 -7.86 -1.35 -25.74
C GLU A 82 -8.26 -2.79 -26.02
N THR A 83 -7.30 -3.72 -25.99
CA THR A 83 -7.58 -5.14 -26.20
C THR A 83 -7.05 -6.03 -25.09
N LYS A 84 -7.68 -7.20 -24.94
CA LYS A 84 -7.22 -8.24 -24.00
C LYS A 84 -5.81 -8.75 -24.35
N ALA A 85 -5.50 -8.91 -25.63
CA ALA A 85 -4.20 -9.40 -26.09
C ALA A 85 -3.06 -8.42 -25.74
N GLU A 86 -3.30 -7.11 -25.88
CA GLU A 86 -2.34 -6.08 -25.45
C GLU A 86 -2.10 -6.13 -23.95
N CYS A 87 -3.17 -6.29 -23.16
CA CYS A 87 -3.03 -6.45 -21.72
C CYS A 87 -2.19 -7.68 -21.36
N GLU A 88 -2.48 -8.84 -21.97
CA GLU A 88 -1.77 -10.10 -21.69
C GLU A 88 -0.28 -10.01 -22.12
N ALA A 89 0.00 -9.35 -23.25
CA ALA A 89 1.37 -9.08 -23.66
C ALA A 89 2.09 -8.16 -22.64
N ALA A 90 1.43 -7.11 -22.17
CA ALA A 90 1.97 -6.23 -21.14
C ALA A 90 2.18 -6.93 -19.80
N GLN A 91 1.25 -7.83 -19.41
CA GLN A 91 1.39 -8.71 -18.25
C GLN A 91 2.66 -9.56 -18.36
N GLN A 92 2.85 -10.25 -19.48
CA GLN A 92 4.03 -11.10 -19.69
C GLN A 92 5.32 -10.29 -19.64
N ALA A 93 5.35 -9.11 -20.27
CA ALA A 93 6.50 -8.21 -20.24
C ALA A 93 6.81 -7.72 -18.82
N ALA A 94 5.80 -7.32 -18.05
CA ALA A 94 5.98 -6.86 -16.67
C ALA A 94 6.47 -8.00 -15.76
N MET A 95 5.89 -9.20 -15.89
CA MET A 95 6.34 -10.39 -15.18
C MET A 95 7.78 -10.77 -15.51
N ALA A 96 8.18 -10.68 -16.78
CA ALA A 96 9.55 -10.96 -17.20
C ALA A 96 10.54 -9.94 -16.61
N LYS A 97 10.20 -8.65 -16.68
CA LYS A 97 11.01 -7.56 -16.11
C LYS A 97 11.22 -7.71 -14.61
N ASP A 98 10.15 -7.97 -13.86
CA ASP A 98 10.27 -8.14 -12.41
C ASP A 98 10.99 -9.42 -12.04
N ALA A 99 10.81 -10.50 -12.81
CA ALA A 99 11.54 -11.75 -12.60
C ALA A 99 13.05 -11.55 -12.76
N LEU A 100 13.50 -10.86 -13.83
CA LEU A 100 14.94 -10.65 -14.10
C LEU A 100 15.70 -10.06 -12.91
N SER A 101 15.09 -9.17 -12.14
CA SER A 101 15.72 -8.53 -10.98
C SER A 101 15.63 -9.34 -9.68
N ARG A 102 14.88 -10.45 -9.68
CA ARG A 102 14.54 -11.22 -8.47
C ARG A 102 14.85 -12.71 -8.57
N VAL A 103 15.28 -13.23 -9.72
CA VAL A 103 15.64 -14.65 -9.85
C VAL A 103 16.73 -15.01 -8.83
N GLY A 104 16.48 -16.04 -8.04
CA GLY A 104 17.40 -16.50 -7.00
C GLY A 104 16.83 -17.64 -6.17
N PRO A 105 17.61 -18.19 -5.22
CA PRO A 105 17.20 -19.33 -4.40
C PRO A 105 16.01 -19.04 -3.48
N THR A 106 15.73 -17.77 -3.19
CA THR A 106 14.59 -17.33 -2.38
C THR A 106 13.40 -16.87 -3.24
N THR A 107 13.41 -17.14 -4.55
CA THR A 107 12.33 -16.74 -5.45
C THR A 107 11.63 -17.95 -6.06
N GLU A 108 10.30 -17.88 -6.08
CA GLU A 108 9.41 -18.87 -6.66
C GLU A 108 8.61 -18.26 -7.82
N ARG A 109 8.51 -19.00 -8.91
CA ARG A 109 7.73 -18.60 -10.09
C ARG A 109 6.26 -19.00 -9.89
N LEU A 110 5.36 -18.06 -10.11
CA LEU A 110 3.92 -18.30 -10.15
C LEU A 110 3.43 -18.24 -11.60
N SER A 111 2.23 -18.77 -11.87
CA SER A 111 1.60 -18.68 -13.19
C SER A 111 1.35 -17.23 -13.64
N ASP A 112 1.08 -16.35 -12.68
CA ASP A 112 0.69 -14.96 -12.88
C ASP A 112 1.64 -13.95 -12.22
N GLY A 113 2.83 -14.41 -11.82
CA GLY A 113 3.74 -13.56 -11.06
C GLY A 113 5.00 -14.24 -10.53
N ILE A 114 5.51 -13.68 -9.45
CA ILE A 114 6.65 -14.21 -8.70
C ILE A 114 6.45 -13.97 -7.20
N LYS A 115 7.06 -14.83 -6.39
CA LYS A 115 7.12 -14.72 -4.95
C LYS A 115 8.58 -14.67 -4.51
N THR A 116 8.94 -13.75 -3.64
CA THR A 116 10.30 -13.61 -3.11
C THR A 116 10.26 -13.67 -1.60
N TRP A 117 11.03 -14.60 -1.02
CA TRP A 117 11.17 -14.81 0.41
C TRP A 117 12.25 -13.90 1.01
N ASP A 118 12.06 -13.52 2.28
CA ASP A 118 13.13 -12.95 3.10
C ASP A 118 14.17 -14.03 3.49
N SER A 119 15.30 -13.61 4.06
CA SER A 119 16.40 -14.52 4.42
C SER A 119 16.00 -15.59 5.43
N ASP A 120 15.09 -15.24 6.34
CA ASP A 120 14.71 -16.07 7.49
C ASP A 120 13.45 -16.91 7.20
N LEU A 121 12.94 -16.81 5.97
CA LEU A 121 11.72 -17.46 5.47
C LEU A 121 10.49 -17.19 6.35
N GLN A 122 10.47 -16.05 7.03
CA GLN A 122 9.34 -15.62 7.88
C GLN A 122 8.34 -14.79 7.10
N HIS A 123 8.77 -14.13 6.02
CA HIS A 123 7.92 -13.30 5.19
C HIS A 123 8.20 -13.55 3.71
N TYR A 124 7.20 -13.26 2.89
CA TYR A 124 7.36 -13.25 1.45
C TYR A 124 6.63 -12.06 0.82
N THR A 125 7.19 -11.56 -0.27
CA THR A 125 6.55 -10.57 -1.13
C THR A 125 6.04 -11.26 -2.38
N THR A 126 4.78 -11.03 -2.75
CA THR A 126 4.22 -11.48 -4.04
C THR A 126 4.12 -10.31 -5.00
N PHE A 127 4.44 -10.55 -6.26
CA PHE A 127 4.24 -9.63 -7.38
C PHE A 127 3.35 -10.34 -8.40
N ARG A 128 2.06 -10.01 -8.44
CA ARG A 128 1.08 -10.70 -9.29
C ARG A 128 0.47 -9.74 -10.29
N TYR A 129 0.08 -10.29 -11.44
CA TYR A 129 -0.43 -9.56 -12.58
C TYR A 129 -1.67 -10.27 -13.12
N LEU A 130 -2.76 -9.53 -13.32
CA LEU A 130 -3.99 -10.09 -13.86
C LEU A 130 -4.60 -9.14 -14.88
N CYS A 131 -4.92 -9.65 -16.06
CA CYS A 131 -5.76 -8.95 -17.02
C CYS A 131 -7.24 -9.28 -16.78
N GLY A 132 -8.07 -8.25 -16.63
CA GLY A 132 -9.52 -8.38 -16.43
C GLY A 132 -10.29 -7.22 -17.05
N LEU A 133 -11.59 -7.38 -17.25
CA LEU A 133 -12.43 -6.30 -17.79
C LEU A 133 -12.47 -5.09 -16.85
N ALA A 134 -12.53 -3.89 -17.42
CA ALA A 134 -12.79 -2.68 -16.66
C ALA A 134 -14.08 -2.84 -15.83
N GLY A 135 -14.01 -2.56 -14.52
CA GLY A 135 -15.13 -2.73 -13.58
C GLY A 135 -15.21 -4.10 -12.89
N ALA A 136 -14.54 -5.14 -13.40
CA ALA A 136 -14.38 -6.40 -12.68
C ALA A 136 -13.18 -6.30 -11.73
N ARG A 137 -13.41 -5.75 -10.52
CA ARG A 137 -12.36 -5.71 -9.50
C ARG A 137 -11.98 -7.15 -9.13
N PRO A 138 -10.70 -7.54 -9.24
CA PRO A 138 -10.26 -8.85 -8.79
C PRO A 138 -10.50 -8.96 -7.29
N ALA A 139 -10.90 -10.14 -6.82
CA ALA A 139 -10.90 -10.43 -5.40
C ALA A 139 -9.46 -10.29 -4.88
N PRO A 140 -9.26 -9.69 -3.68
CA PRO A 140 -7.95 -9.66 -3.05
C PRO A 140 -7.35 -11.05 -3.08
N PHE A 141 -6.13 -11.18 -3.60
CA PHE A 141 -5.43 -12.45 -3.61
C PHE A 141 -5.26 -12.90 -2.15
N ARG A 142 -5.93 -14.00 -1.77
CA ARG A 142 -5.86 -14.61 -0.44
C ARG A 142 -4.59 -15.46 -0.29
#